data_AF-A0A5K1K5X2-F1
#
_entry.id   AF-A0A5K1K5X2-F1
#
_cell.length_a   1.000
_cell.length_b   1.000
_cell.length_c   1.000
_cell.angle_alpha   90.00
_cell.angle_beta   90.00
_cell.angle_gamma   90.00
#
_symmetry.space_group_name_H-M   'P 1'
#
loop_
_entity.id
_entity.type
_entity.pdbx_description
1 polymer ?
#
loop_
_entity_poly.entity_id
_entity_poly.type
_entity_poly.pdbx_seq_one_letter_code
_entity_poly.pdbx_strand_id
1 'polypeptide(L)'
;MGRAAGPSALYSLPIISVEPFLSSDNPERLSAAAALHNACTDYGFFYLDISSYVDPSEPEELTRLARNFFALPQEEKEKISISNEDGVRGYQRLKENVTNGKADNHEAIDFFRPVENPDKTKTLWGENQWPSIPGFKEKYDKWIEKMKNLGLIVMEA
;
A
#
# COMPACT_ATOMS: atom_id res chain seq x y z
N MET A 1 -1.85 -13.87 -43.02
CA MET A 1 -1.95 -12.41 -43.19
C MET A 1 -1.70 -11.76 -41.85
N GLY A 2 -0.50 -11.19 -41.66
CA GLY A 2 -0.14 -10.49 -40.43
C GLY A 2 -0.96 -9.22 -40.30
N ARG A 3 -1.62 -9.04 -39.16
CA ARG A 3 -2.17 -7.73 -38.79
C ARG A 3 -1.00 -6.78 -38.58
N ALA A 4 -0.93 -5.74 -39.40
CA ALA A 4 -0.03 -4.63 -39.19
C ALA A 4 -0.26 -4.05 -37.80
N ALA A 5 0.80 -3.95 -37.00
CA ALA A 5 0.79 -3.16 -35.78
C ALA A 5 0.61 -1.69 -36.20
N GLY A 6 -0.56 -1.12 -35.89
CA GLY A 6 -0.77 0.33 -35.96
C GLY A 6 0.17 1.06 -34.99
N PRO A 7 0.29 2.39 -35.10
CA PRO A 7 1.12 3.18 -34.19
C PRO A 7 0.74 2.82 -32.74
N SER A 8 1.74 2.53 -31.91
CA SER A 8 1.51 2.22 -30.50
C SER A 8 0.84 3.42 -29.86
N ALA A 9 -0.48 3.36 -29.68
CA ALA A 9 -1.14 4.23 -28.73
C ALA A 9 -0.40 4.01 -27.41
N LEU A 10 0.16 5.08 -26.86
CA LEU A 10 0.68 5.05 -25.50
C LEU A 10 -0.53 4.68 -24.63
N TYR A 11 -0.60 3.42 -24.19
CA TYR A 11 -1.62 2.98 -23.24
C TYR A 11 -1.32 3.68 -21.92
N SER A 12 -1.92 4.84 -21.69
CA SER A 12 -1.96 5.45 -20.37
C SER A 12 -3.00 4.70 -19.54
N LEU A 13 -2.61 4.26 -18.35
CA LEU A 13 -3.58 3.72 -17.40
C LEU A 13 -4.64 4.79 -17.08
N PRO A 14 -5.92 4.42 -16.93
CA PRO A 14 -6.96 5.35 -16.51
C PRO A 14 -6.60 6.02 -15.18
N ILE A 15 -6.86 7.32 -15.08
CA ILE A 15 -6.85 8.07 -13.82
C ILE A 15 -8.32 8.33 -13.48
N ILE A 16 -8.77 7.83 -12.33
CA ILE A 16 -10.18 7.87 -11.92
C ILE A 16 -10.27 8.60 -10.58
N SER A 17 -11.15 9.59 -10.47
CA SER A 17 -11.35 10.34 -9.22
C SER A 17 -12.16 9.53 -8.21
N VAL A 18 -11.76 9.59 -6.94
CA VAL A 18 -12.56 9.08 -5.82
C VAL A 18 -13.68 10.04 -5.42
N GLU A 19 -13.60 11.32 -5.82
CA GLU A 19 -14.52 12.39 -5.41
C GLU A 19 -16.00 12.04 -5.55
N PRO A 20 -16.46 11.40 -6.66
CA PRO A 20 -17.86 11.04 -6.81
C PRO A 20 -18.40 10.14 -5.68
N PHE A 21 -17.54 9.33 -5.05
CA PHE A 21 -17.94 8.39 -4.01
C PHE A 21 -17.90 8.98 -2.61
N LEU A 22 -17.44 10.23 -2.44
CA LEU A 22 -17.36 10.89 -1.13
C LEU A 22 -18.72 11.45 -0.65
N SER A 23 -19.73 11.47 -1.52
CA SER A 23 -21.10 11.88 -1.20
C SER A 23 -22.09 10.91 -1.82
N SER A 24 -23.12 10.52 -1.06
CA SER A 24 -24.10 9.53 -1.52
C SER A 24 -24.90 9.98 -2.73
N ASP A 25 -25.09 11.30 -2.86
CA ASP A 25 -26.03 11.93 -3.80
C ASP A 25 -25.32 12.48 -5.04
N ASN A 26 -24.02 12.22 -5.20
CA ASN A 26 -23.26 12.71 -6.34
C ASN A 26 -23.75 11.99 -7.63
N PRO A 27 -24.21 12.74 -8.66
CA PRO A 27 -24.75 12.16 -9.89
C PRO A 27 -23.71 11.42 -10.72
N GLU A 28 -22.42 11.67 -10.50
CA GLU A 28 -21.31 11.07 -11.25
C GLU A 28 -20.94 9.67 -10.75
N ARG A 29 -21.47 9.22 -9.60
CA ARG A 29 -21.15 7.92 -8.98
C ARG A 29 -21.22 6.75 -9.96
N LEU A 30 -22.32 6.63 -10.70
CA LEU A 30 -22.51 5.52 -11.65
C LEU A 30 -21.51 5.55 -12.80
N SER A 31 -21.16 6.75 -13.28
CA SER A 31 -20.17 6.89 -14.35
C SER A 31 -18.75 6.59 -13.88
N ALA A 32 -18.40 7.00 -12.66
CA ALA A 32 -17.12 6.69 -12.04
C ALA A 32 -16.98 5.19 -11.73
N ALA A 33 -18.05 4.55 -11.25
CA ALA A 33 -18.12 3.11 -11.04
C ALA A 33 -17.89 2.33 -12.34
N ALA A 34 -18.56 2.74 -13.43
CA ALA A 34 -18.35 2.14 -14.74
C ALA A 34 -16.89 2.31 -15.23
N ALA A 35 -16.27 3.47 -14.97
CA ALA A 35 -14.87 3.69 -15.29
C ALA A 35 -13.93 2.76 -14.50
N LEU A 36 -14.17 2.57 -13.19
CA LEU A 36 -13.42 1.62 -12.36
C LEU A 36 -13.58 0.18 -12.88
N HIS A 37 -14.81 -0.23 -13.18
CA HIS A 37 -15.09 -1.56 -13.73
C HIS A 37 -14.35 -1.80 -15.04
N ASN A 38 -14.41 -0.84 -15.98
CA ASN A 38 -13.71 -0.95 -17.25
C ASN A 38 -12.19 -1.00 -17.05
N ALA A 39 -11.64 -0.18 -16.14
CA ALA A 39 -10.21 -0.20 -15.87
C ALA A 39 -9.73 -1.55 -15.28
N CYS A 40 -10.51 -2.11 -14.35
CA CYS A 40 -10.26 -3.43 -13.78
C CYS A 40 -10.35 -4.57 -14.82
N THR A 41 -11.31 -4.50 -15.75
CA THR A 41 -11.55 -5.56 -16.74
C THR A 41 -10.65 -5.47 -17.97
N ASP A 42 -10.32 -4.26 -18.42
CA ASP A 42 -9.49 -4.04 -19.61
C ASP A 42 -7.99 -4.06 -19.31
N TYR A 43 -7.57 -3.55 -18.14
CA TYR A 43 -6.15 -3.37 -17.79
C TYR A 43 -5.74 -4.12 -16.52
N GLY A 44 -6.67 -4.33 -15.58
CA GLY A 44 -6.37 -4.84 -14.24
C GLY A 44 -5.72 -3.82 -13.30
N PHE A 45 -5.49 -2.58 -13.77
CA PHE A 45 -4.84 -1.50 -13.02
C PHE A 45 -5.39 -0.14 -13.44
N PHE A 46 -5.36 0.81 -12.50
CA PHE A 46 -5.67 2.22 -12.70
C PHE A 46 -4.94 3.07 -11.64
N TYR A 47 -4.84 4.37 -11.90
CA TYR A 47 -4.52 5.35 -10.87
C TYR A 47 -5.82 5.88 -10.27
N LEU A 48 -5.89 5.91 -8.94
CA LEU A 48 -6.98 6.58 -8.23
C LEU A 48 -6.51 7.98 -7.84
N ASP A 49 -7.19 9.01 -8.34
CA ASP A 49 -7.00 10.37 -7.86
C ASP A 49 -7.74 10.53 -6.52
N ILE A 50 -6.94 10.70 -5.48
CA ILE A 50 -7.37 10.83 -4.08
C ILE A 50 -7.19 12.25 -3.54
N SER A 51 -6.96 13.25 -4.42
CA SER A 51 -6.70 14.64 -4.02
C SER A 51 -7.86 15.28 -3.24
N SER A 52 -9.09 14.82 -3.45
CA SER A 52 -10.28 15.23 -2.68
C SER A 52 -10.43 14.51 -1.33
N TYR A 53 -9.61 13.48 -1.05
CA TYR A 53 -9.71 12.61 0.12
C TYR A 53 -8.50 12.69 1.06
N VAL A 54 -7.31 12.98 0.51
CA VAL A 54 -6.03 12.99 1.23
C VAL A 54 -5.32 14.32 1.05
N ASP A 55 -4.82 14.89 2.15
CA ASP A 55 -3.88 16.00 2.08
C ASP A 55 -2.49 15.48 1.67
N PRO A 56 -1.83 16.06 0.63
CA PRO A 56 -0.53 15.59 0.16
C PRO A 56 0.57 15.53 1.24
N SER A 57 0.48 16.34 2.29
CA SER A 57 1.44 16.32 3.40
C SER A 57 1.41 15.01 4.20
N GLU A 58 0.29 14.27 4.17
CA GLU A 58 0.17 12.99 4.88
C GLU A 58 1.12 11.92 4.33
N PRO A 59 1.07 11.52 3.03
CA PRO A 59 2.02 10.56 2.47
C PRO A 59 3.46 11.10 2.41
N GLU A 60 3.66 12.41 2.31
CA GLU A 60 4.99 13.02 2.39
C GLU A 60 5.63 12.79 3.77
N GLU A 61 4.86 12.97 4.84
CA GLU A 61 5.33 12.72 6.22
C GLU A 61 5.64 11.24 6.46
N LEU A 62 4.80 10.32 5.97
CA LEU A 62 5.07 8.88 6.04
C LEU A 62 6.36 8.52 5.28
N THR A 63 6.55 9.10 4.09
CA THR A 63 7.76 8.91 3.30
C THR A 63 8.99 9.42 4.03
N ARG A 64 8.90 10.58 4.69
CA ARG A 64 9.98 11.14 5.51
C ARG A 64 10.32 10.20 6.68
N LEU A 65 9.31 9.68 7.39
CA LEU A 65 9.50 8.74 8.50
C LEU A 65 10.14 7.43 8.04
N ALA A 66 9.69 6.86 6.93
CA ALA A 66 10.29 5.68 6.32
C ALA A 66 11.76 5.91 5.95
N ARG A 67 12.07 7.05 5.29
CA ARG A 67 13.45 7.41 4.95
C ARG A 67 14.33 7.54 6.19
N ASN A 68 13.82 8.13 7.26
CA ASN A 68 14.56 8.21 8.53
C ASN A 68 14.88 6.82 9.08
N PHE A 69 13.96 5.85 8.99
CA PHE A 69 14.20 4.47 9.40
C PHE A 69 15.25 3.79 8.53
N PHE A 70 15.10 3.83 7.20
CA PHE A 70 16.02 3.12 6.31
C PHE A 70 17.43 3.71 6.30
N ALA A 71 17.58 4.98 6.68
CA ALA A 71 18.87 5.65 6.90
C ALA A 71 19.58 5.25 8.21
N LEU A 72 18.92 4.53 9.12
CA LEU A 72 19.54 4.05 10.35
C LEU A 72 20.64 3.01 10.07
N PRO A 73 21.62 2.86 10.98
CA PRO A 73 22.55 1.74 10.94
C PRO A 73 21.82 0.40 10.89
N GLN A 74 22.42 -0.57 10.20
CA GLN A 74 21.84 -1.89 10.01
C GLN A 74 21.40 -2.56 11.33
N GLU A 75 22.20 -2.43 12.39
CA GLU A 75 21.89 -2.97 13.73
C GLU A 75 20.61 -2.39 14.33
N GLU A 76 20.32 -1.11 14.08
CA GLU A 76 19.09 -0.46 14.56
C GLU A 76 17.86 -0.98 13.80
N LYS A 77 17.98 -1.23 12.49
CA LYS A 77 16.90 -1.80 11.67
C LYS A 77 16.61 -3.25 12.06
N GLU A 78 17.66 -4.01 12.39
CA GLU A 78 17.56 -5.42 12.82
C GLU A 78 16.83 -5.62 14.15
N LYS A 79 16.69 -4.59 14.98
CA LYS A 79 15.92 -4.67 16.23
C LYS A 79 14.46 -5.06 16.02
N ILE A 80 13.92 -4.77 14.84
CA ILE A 80 12.55 -5.13 14.44
C ILE A 80 12.52 -6.19 13.33
N SER A 81 13.54 -7.05 13.25
CA SER A 81 13.68 -8.10 12.23
C SER A 81 12.40 -8.93 12.05
N ILE A 82 12.07 -9.26 10.80
CA ILE A 82 10.93 -10.13 10.44
C ILE A 82 10.95 -11.50 11.14
N SER A 83 12.14 -11.96 11.54
CA SER A 83 12.36 -13.22 12.27
C SER A 83 11.92 -13.21 13.74
N ASN A 84 11.63 -12.06 14.33
CA ASN A 84 11.36 -11.94 15.78
C ASN A 84 9.94 -12.36 16.17
N GLU A 85 8.99 -12.27 15.24
CA GLU A 85 7.57 -12.54 15.48
C GLU A 85 7.13 -13.79 14.70
N ASP A 86 6.13 -13.67 13.83
CA ASP A 86 5.51 -14.78 13.11
C ASP A 86 6.07 -14.97 11.69
N GLY A 87 7.27 -14.43 11.43
CA GLY A 87 7.97 -14.55 10.16
C GLY A 87 7.39 -13.70 9.02
N VAL A 88 6.42 -12.84 9.29
CA VAL A 88 5.79 -11.98 8.27
C VAL A 88 5.73 -10.49 8.65
N ARG A 89 5.99 -10.11 9.91
CA ARG A 89 5.97 -8.71 10.36
C ARG A 89 7.35 -8.22 10.75
N GLY A 90 7.71 -7.03 10.30
CA GLY A 90 8.95 -6.36 10.67
C GLY A 90 9.89 -6.08 9.50
N TYR A 91 11.12 -5.71 9.82
CA TYR A 91 12.15 -5.34 8.88
C TYR A 91 12.69 -6.53 8.11
N GLN A 92 12.81 -6.35 6.81
CA GLN A 92 13.38 -7.28 5.84
C GLN A 92 14.63 -6.66 5.23
N ARG A 93 15.76 -7.33 5.38
CA ARG A 93 17.06 -6.92 4.86
C ARG A 93 17.05 -6.92 3.33
N LEU A 94 18.01 -6.17 2.77
CA LEU A 94 18.31 -6.24 1.34
C LEU A 94 18.58 -7.70 0.92
N LYS A 95 17.90 -8.18 -0.13
CA LYS A 95 17.97 -9.57 -0.64
C LYS A 95 17.38 -10.65 0.28
N GLU A 96 16.62 -10.27 1.31
CA GLU A 96 15.90 -11.25 2.15
C GLU A 96 14.71 -11.87 1.41
N ASN A 97 13.97 -11.08 0.64
CA ASN A 97 12.88 -11.59 -0.20
C ASN A 97 13.39 -12.29 -1.45
N VAL A 98 12.72 -13.39 -1.84
CA VAL A 98 13.03 -14.18 -3.02
C VAL A 98 11.78 -14.37 -3.87
N THR A 99 11.75 -13.73 -5.04
CA THR A 99 10.67 -13.86 -6.02
C THR A 99 11.15 -14.67 -7.23
N ASN A 100 10.44 -15.75 -7.58
CA ASN A 100 10.80 -16.67 -8.66
C ASN A 100 12.27 -17.16 -8.59
N GLY A 101 12.75 -17.46 -7.38
CA GLY A 101 14.10 -17.96 -7.12
C GLY A 101 15.22 -16.92 -7.22
N LYS A 102 14.88 -15.63 -7.36
CA LYS A 102 15.84 -14.52 -7.38
C LYS A 102 15.63 -13.63 -6.17
N ALA A 103 16.72 -13.23 -5.53
CA ALA A 103 16.65 -12.31 -4.41
C ALA A 103 16.27 -10.90 -4.88
N ASP A 104 15.33 -10.27 -4.19
CA ASP A 104 14.81 -8.96 -4.54
C ASP A 104 15.75 -7.85 -4.07
N ASN A 105 15.91 -6.80 -4.88
CA ASN A 105 16.84 -5.71 -4.61
C ASN A 105 16.17 -4.55 -3.86
N HIS A 106 15.53 -4.87 -2.74
CA HIS A 106 14.99 -3.89 -1.80
C HIS A 106 15.13 -4.38 -0.36
N GLU A 107 15.06 -3.44 0.56
CA GLU A 107 14.72 -3.69 1.96
C GLU A 107 13.25 -3.27 2.20
N ALA A 108 12.62 -3.74 3.26
CA ALA A 108 11.21 -3.43 3.54
C ALA A 108 10.89 -3.46 5.04
N ILE A 109 9.74 -2.92 5.42
CA ILE A 109 9.11 -3.17 6.72
C ILE A 109 7.67 -3.59 6.44
N ASP A 110 7.29 -4.76 6.93
CA ASP A 110 5.92 -5.23 6.79
C ASP A 110 5.14 -5.08 8.09
N PHE A 111 3.97 -4.48 7.97
CA PHE A 111 2.98 -4.37 9.03
C PHE A 111 1.70 -5.07 8.59
N PHE A 112 1.09 -5.80 9.50
CA PHE A 112 -0.17 -6.49 9.26
C PHE A 112 -1.21 -6.08 10.29
N ARG A 113 -2.48 -6.39 10.03
CA ARG A 113 -3.55 -6.13 10.99
C ARG A 113 -3.21 -6.78 12.34
N PRO A 114 -3.30 -6.05 13.47
CA PRO A 114 -3.09 -6.63 14.79
C PRO A 114 -4.22 -7.62 15.11
N VAL A 115 -3.85 -8.70 15.79
CA VAL A 115 -4.77 -9.71 16.32
C VAL A 115 -4.82 -9.56 17.83
N GLU A 116 -6.01 -9.68 18.42
CA GLU A 116 -6.17 -9.68 19.87
C GLU A 116 -5.63 -11.00 20.44
N ASN A 117 -4.76 -10.93 21.47
CA ASN A 117 -4.08 -12.09 22.07
C ASN A 117 -3.33 -12.97 21.04
N PRO A 118 -2.28 -12.42 20.41
CA PRO A 118 -1.55 -13.05 19.30
C PRO A 118 -0.91 -14.38 19.69
N ASP A 119 -1.06 -15.39 18.82
CA ASP A 119 -0.35 -16.66 18.90
C ASP A 119 0.83 -16.63 17.91
N LYS A 120 2.02 -16.29 18.41
CA LYS A 120 3.22 -16.07 17.59
C LYS A 120 3.69 -17.32 16.84
N THR A 121 3.17 -18.50 17.17
CA THR A 121 3.46 -19.75 16.44
C THR A 121 2.67 -19.87 15.14
N LYS A 122 1.64 -19.03 14.95
CA LYS A 122 0.81 -18.99 13.74
C LYS A 122 1.19 -17.82 12.86
N THR A 123 1.29 -18.08 11.56
CA THR A 123 1.49 -17.05 10.54
C THR A 123 0.33 -16.05 10.56
N LEU A 124 0.64 -14.76 10.39
CA LEU A 124 -0.28 -13.64 10.46
C LEU A 124 -0.90 -13.37 11.85
N TRP A 125 -0.39 -13.98 12.91
CA TRP A 125 -0.87 -13.79 14.28
C TRP A 125 0.16 -13.12 15.21
N GLY A 126 1.27 -12.59 14.70
CA GLY A 126 2.25 -11.85 15.50
C GLY A 126 1.87 -10.40 15.84
N GLU A 127 2.74 -9.71 16.58
CA GLU A 127 2.61 -8.29 16.89
C GLU A 127 3.41 -7.42 15.89
N ASN A 128 2.90 -6.22 15.56
CA ASN A 128 3.67 -5.30 14.72
C ASN A 128 4.86 -4.75 15.50
N GLN A 129 6.05 -4.82 14.89
CA GLN A 129 7.30 -4.32 15.45
C GLN A 129 7.57 -2.91 14.91
N TRP A 130 7.30 -1.90 15.73
CA TRP A 130 7.38 -0.50 15.30
C TRP A 130 8.79 0.09 15.45
N PRO A 131 9.27 0.88 14.48
CA PRO A 131 10.48 1.67 14.65
C PRO A 131 10.38 2.62 15.86
N SER A 132 11.49 2.77 16.60
CA SER A 132 11.62 3.71 17.72
C SER A 132 11.70 5.19 17.30
N ILE A 133 11.25 5.52 16.08
CA ILE A 133 11.24 6.88 15.55
C ILE A 133 10.00 7.60 16.07
N PRO A 134 10.14 8.78 16.72
CA PRO A 134 9.01 9.53 17.24
C PRO A 134 7.96 9.80 16.16
N GLY A 135 6.69 9.50 16.48
CA GLY A 135 5.56 9.70 15.57
C GLY A 135 5.37 8.62 14.50
N PHE A 136 6.30 7.67 14.32
CA PHE A 136 6.21 6.66 13.26
C PHE A 136 4.91 5.86 13.35
N LYS A 137 4.70 5.16 14.48
CA LYS A 137 3.50 4.37 14.72
C LYS A 137 2.21 5.18 14.59
N GLU A 138 2.15 6.34 15.23
CA GLU A 138 0.95 7.19 15.24
C GLU A 138 0.54 7.63 13.83
N LYS A 139 1.50 8.07 13.01
CA LYS A 139 1.22 8.54 11.65
C LYS A 139 0.82 7.40 10.72
N TYR A 140 1.51 6.26 10.81
CA TYR A 140 1.14 5.07 10.04
C TYR A 140 -0.21 4.50 10.44
N ASP A 141 -0.54 4.41 11.74
CA ASP A 141 -1.84 3.94 12.21
C ASP A 141 -2.98 4.82 11.65
N LYS A 142 -2.82 6.15 11.69
CA LYS A 142 -3.78 7.10 11.10
C LYS A 142 -3.96 6.89 9.59
N TRP A 143 -2.85 6.68 8.88
CA TRP A 143 -2.88 6.42 7.44
C TRP A 143 -3.54 5.09 7.10
N ILE A 144 -3.23 4.03 7.83
CA ILE A 144 -3.82 2.69 7.65
C ILE A 144 -5.34 2.75 7.79
N GLU A 145 -5.86 3.40 8.83
CA GLU A 145 -7.31 3.54 9.01
C GLU A 145 -7.96 4.35 7.87
N LYS A 146 -7.31 5.43 7.43
CA LYS A 146 -7.79 6.22 6.27
C LYS A 146 -7.80 5.39 4.98
N MET A 147 -6.76 4.61 4.71
CA MET A 147 -6.67 3.75 3.52
C MET A 147 -7.62 2.56 3.57
N LYS A 148 -7.95 2.03 4.76
CA LYS A 148 -9.02 1.02 4.91
C LYS A 148 -10.37 1.59 4.51
N ASN A 149 -10.69 2.81 4.94
CA ASN A 149 -11.93 3.48 4.55
C ASN A 149 -11.98 3.76 3.04
N LEU A 150 -10.87 4.25 2.47
CA LEU A 150 -10.74 4.41 1.02
C LEU A 150 -10.98 3.10 0.28
N GLY A 151 -10.39 2.00 0.77
CA GLY A 151 -10.60 0.67 0.20
C GLY A 151 -12.07 0.26 0.20
N LEU A 152 -12.81 0.51 1.29
CA LEU A 152 -14.24 0.24 1.36
C LEU A 152 -15.04 1.08 0.34
N ILE A 153 -14.70 2.36 0.18
CA ILE A 153 -15.33 3.25 -0.81
C ILE A 153 -15.15 2.69 -2.23
N VAL A 154 -13.92 2.28 -2.57
CA VAL A 154 -13.62 1.71 -3.91
C VAL A 154 -14.30 0.36 -4.12
N MET A 155 -14.48 -0.44 -3.06
CA MET A 155 -15.18 -1.73 -3.14
C MET A 155 -16.71 -1.60 -3.25
N GLU A 156 -17.30 -0.48 -2.84
CA GLU A 156 -18.73 -0.18 -3.01
C GLU A 156 -19.06 0.29 -4.44
N ALA A 157 -18.08 0.90 -5.12
CA ALA A 157 -18.21 1.38 -6.49
C ALA A 157 -18.38 0.24 -7.50
#